data_AF-X6H663-F1
#
_entry.id   AF-X6H663-F1
#
_cell.length_a   1.000
_cell.length_b   1.000
_cell.length_c   1.000
_cell.angle_alpha   90.00
_cell.angle_beta   90.00
_cell.angle_gamma   90.00
#
_symmetry.space_group_name_H-M   'P 1'
#
loop_
_entity.id
_entity.type
_entity.pdbx_description
1 polymer ?
#
loop_
_entity_poly.entity_id
_entity_poly.type
_entity_poly.pdbx_seq_one_letter_code
_entity_poly.pdbx_strand_id
1 'polypeptide(L)'
;MLRLSRHAGALCFLSGVVFIAMTALEFFYFRQLSGGLPSLDMRILGFTPDEGMAWLTALGRRGGEIILVWHYLTFDLLFPALLSVTLVSLILATGRRLKAFRVLPAQLQSIFALVLVLPYTLAHYVQNFAVARLLSDFLSANPDSLSFASALTVTKFALFAIPVIVIAAFWLAGQKRQA
;
A
#
# COMPACT_ATOMS: atom_id res chain seq x y z
N MET A 1 -10.53 -22.16 11.02
CA MET A 1 -11.18 -21.01 10.33
C MET A 1 -10.67 -19.71 10.93
N LEU A 2 -10.00 -18.88 10.14
CA LEU A 2 -9.38 -17.63 10.56
C LEU A 2 -10.43 -16.65 11.15
N ARG A 3 -10.32 -16.34 12.44
CA ARG A 3 -11.19 -15.38 13.16
C ARG A 3 -10.85 -13.92 12.86
N LEU A 4 -10.23 -13.62 11.70
CA LEU A 4 -9.76 -12.27 11.33
C LEU A 4 -10.83 -11.18 11.45
N SER A 5 -12.09 -11.50 11.12
CA SER A 5 -13.19 -10.53 11.23
C SER A 5 -13.39 -9.96 12.64
N ARG A 6 -13.02 -10.72 13.70
CA ARG A 6 -13.13 -10.25 15.09
C ARG A 6 -12.05 -9.23 15.45
N HIS A 7 -10.94 -9.23 14.73
CA HIS A 7 -9.80 -8.34 14.97
C HIS A 7 -9.76 -7.16 13.99
N ALA A 8 -10.76 -7.00 13.12
CA ALA A 8 -10.80 -5.93 12.14
C ALA A 8 -10.57 -4.54 12.77
N GLY A 9 -11.20 -4.25 13.93
CA GLY A 9 -10.98 -2.98 14.63
C GLY A 9 -9.53 -2.78 15.10
N ALA A 10 -8.92 -3.79 15.71
CA ALA A 10 -7.53 -3.73 16.17
C ALA A 10 -6.54 -3.61 15.00
N LEU A 11 -6.80 -4.33 13.91
CA LEU A 11 -6.01 -4.28 12.68
C LEU A 11 -6.12 -2.92 11.97
N CYS A 12 -7.32 -2.32 11.94
CA CYS A 12 -7.51 -0.95 11.46
C CYS A 12 -6.74 0.06 12.32
N PHE A 13 -6.85 -0.07 13.65
CA PHE A 13 -6.12 0.81 14.56
C PHE A 13 -4.61 0.71 14.35
N LEU A 14 -4.06 -0.51 14.32
CA LEU A 14 -2.64 -0.74 14.12
C LEU A 14 -2.17 -0.23 12.75
N SER A 15 -2.91 -0.51 11.68
CA SER A 15 -2.61 0.01 10.33
C SER A 15 -2.64 1.54 10.32
N GLY A 16 -3.62 2.15 10.98
CA GLY A 16 -3.74 3.60 11.10
C GLY A 16 -2.54 4.22 11.81
N VAL A 17 -2.10 3.63 12.93
CA VAL A 17 -0.91 4.10 13.68
C VAL A 17 0.34 4.00 12.82
N VAL A 18 0.57 2.88 12.14
CA VAL A 18 1.74 2.70 11.27
C VAL A 18 1.70 3.68 10.10
N PHE A 19 0.53 3.85 9.45
CA PHE A 19 0.36 4.81 8.37
C PHE A 19 0.63 6.26 8.80
N ILE A 20 0.15 6.65 9.97
CA ILE A 20 0.43 7.98 10.55
C ILE A 20 1.92 8.13 10.83
N ALA A 21 2.58 7.12 11.41
CA ALA A 21 4.01 7.16 11.69
C ALA A 21 4.84 7.29 10.40
N MET A 22 4.52 6.52 9.36
CA MET A 22 5.17 6.61 8.04
C MET A 22 4.96 7.99 7.40
N THR A 23 3.73 8.51 7.48
CA THR A 23 3.41 9.85 6.96
C THR A 23 4.19 10.93 7.72
N ALA A 24 4.24 10.85 9.05
CA ALA A 24 5.03 11.78 9.85
C ALA A 24 6.52 11.71 9.50
N LEU A 25 7.08 10.51 9.34
CA LEU A 25 8.47 10.32 8.95
C LEU A 25 8.77 10.90 7.56
N GLU A 26 7.88 10.70 6.59
CA GLU A 26 7.97 11.31 5.27
C GLU A 26 8.06 12.85 5.36
N PHE A 27 7.11 13.47 6.06
CA PHE A 27 7.00 14.92 6.12
C PHE A 27 8.09 15.59 6.98
N PHE A 28 8.44 15.01 8.12
CA PHE A 28 9.37 15.62 9.06
C PHE A 28 10.83 15.23 8.81
N TYR A 29 11.10 14.14 8.09
CA TYR A 29 12.47 13.63 7.93
C TYR A 29 12.84 13.38 6.46
N PHE A 30 12.12 12.51 5.74
CA PHE A 30 12.57 12.10 4.39
C PHE A 30 12.56 13.24 3.37
N ARG A 31 11.56 14.13 3.42
CA ARG A 31 11.55 15.32 2.56
C ARG A 31 12.73 16.26 2.82
N GLN A 32 13.25 16.32 4.05
CA GLN A 32 14.43 17.15 4.33
C GLN A 32 15.68 16.56 3.66
N LEU A 33 15.74 15.23 3.47
CA LEU A 33 16.85 14.55 2.80
C LEU A 33 16.83 14.78 1.28
N SER A 34 15.65 14.97 0.68
CA SER A 34 15.45 15.13 -0.77
C SER A 34 15.26 16.59 -1.20
N GLY A 35 15.62 17.57 -0.36
CA GLY A 35 15.45 18.99 -0.68
C GLY A 35 13.98 19.45 -0.78
N GLY A 36 13.07 18.76 -0.10
CA GLY A 36 11.63 19.04 -0.06
C GLY A 36 10.80 18.16 -1.00
N LEU A 37 11.43 17.34 -1.84
CA LEU A 37 10.74 16.51 -2.82
C LEU A 37 10.05 15.30 -2.15
N PRO A 38 8.76 15.05 -2.41
CA PRO A 38 8.07 13.89 -1.85
C PRO A 38 8.65 12.59 -2.40
N SER A 39 8.68 11.56 -1.55
CA SER A 39 9.07 10.20 -1.94
C SER A 39 8.21 9.68 -3.10
N LEU A 40 8.81 8.87 -3.97
CA LEU A 40 8.20 8.46 -5.24
C LEU A 40 6.88 7.71 -5.06
N ASP A 41 6.76 6.96 -3.97
CA ASP A 41 5.59 6.17 -3.57
C ASP A 41 4.40 7.01 -3.08
N MET A 42 4.62 8.27 -2.71
CA MET A 42 3.55 9.22 -2.33
C MET A 42 2.85 9.83 -3.56
N ARG A 43 3.39 9.59 -4.76
CA ARG A 43 2.92 10.20 -6.01
C ARG A 43 1.83 9.34 -6.64
N ILE A 44 0.60 9.52 -6.14
CA ILE A 44 -0.56 8.67 -6.48
C ILE A 44 -0.81 8.58 -8.00
N LEU A 45 -0.54 9.67 -8.74
CA LEU A 45 -0.71 9.75 -10.19
C LEU A 45 0.56 9.38 -10.98
N GLY A 46 1.59 8.88 -10.29
CA GLY A 46 2.91 8.62 -10.86
C GLY A 46 3.79 9.87 -10.91
N PHE A 47 4.91 9.73 -11.58
CA PHE A 47 5.94 10.76 -11.78
C PHE A 47 6.61 10.61 -13.15
N THR A 48 7.23 11.69 -13.61
CA THR A 48 8.06 11.63 -14.83
C THR A 48 9.47 11.14 -14.50
N PRO A 49 10.21 10.57 -15.46
CA PRO A 49 11.61 10.20 -15.26
C PRO A 49 12.47 11.35 -14.72
N ASP A 50 12.29 12.57 -15.22
CA ASP A 50 13.05 13.74 -14.77
C ASP A 50 12.80 14.06 -13.30
N GLU A 51 11.53 13.98 -12.86
CA GLU A 51 11.20 14.18 -11.45
C GLU A 51 11.77 13.07 -10.54
N GLY A 52 11.76 11.83 -11.05
CA GLY A 52 12.34 10.69 -10.35
C GLY A 52 13.85 10.83 -10.20
N MET A 53 14.52 11.29 -11.25
CA MET A 53 15.94 11.55 -11.22
C MET A 53 16.29 12.74 -10.32
N ALA A 54 15.51 13.82 -10.37
CA ALA A 54 15.68 14.95 -9.46
C ALA A 54 15.62 14.52 -7.98
N TRP A 55 14.68 13.63 -7.63
CA TRP A 55 14.58 13.09 -6.27
C TRP A 55 15.79 12.24 -5.88
N LEU A 56 16.23 11.31 -6.76
CA LEU A 56 17.42 10.47 -6.53
C LEU A 56 18.70 11.32 -6.40
N THR A 57 18.87 12.34 -7.24
CA THR A 57 20.01 13.25 -7.17
C THR A 57 19.98 14.10 -5.91
N ALA A 58 18.82 14.62 -5.51
CA ALA A 58 18.67 15.43 -4.30
C ALA A 58 19.00 14.65 -3.02
N LEU A 59 18.64 13.36 -2.98
CA LEU A 59 18.98 12.48 -1.86
C LEU A 59 20.48 12.23 -1.72
N GLY A 60 21.17 12.11 -2.86
CA GLY A 60 22.53 11.60 -2.92
C GLY A 60 22.66 10.20 -2.28
N ARG A 61 23.90 9.74 -2.11
CA ARG A 61 24.16 8.39 -1.54
C ARG A 61 23.65 8.26 -0.11
N ARG A 62 23.91 9.25 0.75
CA ARG A 62 23.55 9.19 2.17
C ARG A 62 22.04 9.23 2.39
N GLY A 63 21.32 10.13 1.72
CA GLY A 63 19.86 10.18 1.80
C GLY A 63 19.22 8.91 1.22
N GLY A 64 19.78 8.40 0.11
CA GLY A 64 19.33 7.17 -0.52
C GLY A 64 19.43 5.95 0.40
N GLU A 65 20.57 5.77 1.09
CA GLU A 65 20.76 4.68 2.05
C GLU A 65 19.78 4.76 3.24
N ILE A 66 19.56 5.98 3.78
CA ILE A 66 18.63 6.19 4.89
C ILE A 66 17.19 5.82 4.49
N ILE A 67 16.73 6.30 3.33
CA ILE A 67 15.39 5.98 2.82
C ILE A 67 15.29 4.49 2.47
N LEU A 68 16.31 3.90 1.87
CA LEU A 68 16.32 2.47 1.55
C LEU A 68 16.10 1.61 2.81
N VAL A 69 16.86 1.86 3.87
CA VAL A 69 16.80 1.06 5.10
C VAL A 69 15.51 1.31 5.87
N TRP A 70 15.19 2.58 6.14
CA TRP A 70 14.07 2.91 7.03
C TRP A 70 12.73 2.87 6.33
N HIS A 71 12.64 3.38 5.11
CA HIS A 71 11.38 3.38 4.36
C HIS A 71 11.16 2.00 3.73
N TYR A 72 11.91 1.66 2.68
CA TYR A 72 11.61 0.51 1.81
C TYR A 72 11.87 -0.86 2.45
N LEU A 73 12.94 -1.02 3.23
CA LEU A 73 13.30 -2.30 3.86
C LEU A 73 12.70 -2.52 5.25
N THR A 74 12.09 -1.49 5.86
CA THR A 74 11.47 -1.61 7.19
C THR A 74 9.97 -1.35 7.14
N PHE A 75 9.55 -0.09 6.97
CA PHE A 75 8.14 0.25 7.02
C PHE A 75 7.37 -0.30 5.83
N ASP A 76 7.87 -0.06 4.63
CA ASP A 76 7.25 -0.49 3.37
C ASP A 76 7.38 -2.00 3.13
N LEU A 77 8.21 -2.70 3.90
CA LEU A 77 8.23 -4.17 3.92
C LEU A 77 7.04 -4.73 4.74
N LEU A 78 6.75 -4.12 5.90
CA LEU A 78 5.77 -4.63 6.85
C LEU A 78 4.36 -4.09 6.61
N PHE A 79 4.24 -2.82 6.23
CA PHE A 79 2.97 -2.12 6.12
C PHE A 79 2.03 -2.73 5.07
N PRO A 80 2.47 -3.09 3.85
CA PRO A 80 1.58 -3.71 2.87
C PRO A 80 0.98 -5.02 3.35
N ALA A 81 1.74 -5.85 4.09
CA ALA A 81 1.21 -7.07 4.69
C ALA A 81 0.16 -6.78 5.77
N LEU A 82 0.47 -5.88 6.71
CA LEU A 82 -0.45 -5.46 7.76
C LEU A 82 -1.75 -4.87 7.18
N LEU A 83 -1.63 -3.98 6.21
CA LEU A 83 -2.78 -3.37 5.53
C LEU A 83 -3.57 -4.41 4.74
N SER A 84 -2.92 -5.37 4.08
CA SER A 84 -3.60 -6.46 3.37
C SER A 84 -4.42 -7.34 4.31
N VAL A 85 -3.85 -7.73 5.45
CA VAL A 85 -4.56 -8.48 6.51
C VAL A 85 -5.75 -7.67 7.04
N THR A 86 -5.60 -6.36 7.16
CA THR A 86 -6.67 -5.43 7.56
C THR A 86 -7.79 -5.37 6.53
N LEU A 87 -7.46 -5.21 5.25
CA LEU A 87 -8.43 -5.20 4.14
C LEU A 87 -9.20 -6.51 4.05
N VAL A 88 -8.51 -7.66 4.13
CA VAL A 88 -9.17 -8.98 4.17
C VAL A 88 -10.13 -9.07 5.36
N SER A 89 -9.70 -8.64 6.55
CA SER A 89 -10.54 -8.64 7.75
C SER A 89 -11.78 -7.77 7.59
N LEU A 90 -11.63 -6.60 6.99
CA LEU A 90 -12.71 -5.66 6.72
C LEU A 90 -13.70 -6.24 5.70
N ILE A 91 -13.23 -6.78 4.57
CA ILE A 91 -14.08 -7.43 3.55
C ILE A 91 -14.92 -8.54 4.19
N LEU A 92 -14.30 -9.39 5.02
CA LEU A 92 -15.01 -10.45 5.72
C LEU A 92 -16.01 -9.91 6.75
N ALA A 93 -15.64 -8.87 7.51
CA ALA A 93 -16.49 -8.29 8.55
C ALA A 93 -17.70 -7.56 7.97
N THR A 94 -17.51 -6.77 6.92
CA THR A 94 -18.60 -6.05 6.23
C THR A 94 -19.43 -6.99 5.37
N GLY A 95 -18.79 -7.91 4.64
CA GLY A 95 -19.45 -8.89 3.77
C GLY A 95 -20.41 -9.79 4.54
N ARG A 96 -20.04 -10.27 5.73
CA ARG A 96 -20.93 -11.12 6.56
C ARG A 96 -22.22 -10.45 7.03
N ARG A 97 -22.35 -9.12 6.88
CA ARG A 97 -23.62 -8.41 7.09
C ARG A 97 -24.62 -8.65 5.95
N LEU A 98 -24.14 -9.05 4.77
CA LEU A 98 -24.96 -9.36 3.61
C LEU A 98 -25.38 -10.83 3.62
N LYS A 99 -26.69 -11.10 3.49
CA LYS A 99 -27.22 -12.48 3.47
C LYS A 99 -26.54 -13.36 2.40
N ALA A 100 -26.38 -12.85 1.18
CA ALA A 100 -25.80 -13.59 0.06
C ALA A 100 -24.33 -13.98 0.29
N PHE A 101 -23.55 -13.10 0.93
CA PHE A 101 -22.15 -13.40 1.24
C PHE A 101 -22.04 -14.34 2.45
N ARG A 102 -22.92 -14.17 3.44
CA ARG A 102 -22.92 -14.97 4.68
C ARG A 102 -23.25 -16.45 4.46
N VAL A 103 -24.07 -16.78 3.45
CA VAL A 103 -24.41 -18.18 3.13
C VAL A 103 -23.28 -18.93 2.43
N LEU A 104 -22.26 -18.22 1.92
CA LEU A 104 -21.11 -18.87 1.29
C LEU A 104 -20.26 -19.63 2.34
N PRO A 105 -19.68 -20.78 1.97
CA PRO A 105 -18.66 -21.45 2.77
C PRO A 105 -17.53 -20.49 3.19
N ALA A 106 -17.03 -20.63 4.41
CA ALA A 106 -16.00 -19.71 4.94
C ALA A 106 -14.70 -19.72 4.11
N GLN A 107 -14.38 -20.83 3.46
CA GLN A 107 -13.26 -20.92 2.52
C GLN A 107 -13.48 -20.01 1.31
N LEU A 108 -14.65 -20.02 0.69
CA LEU A 108 -14.98 -19.14 -0.45
C LEU A 108 -15.02 -17.66 -0.04
N GLN A 109 -15.54 -17.33 1.15
CA GLN A 109 -15.45 -15.96 1.68
C GLN A 109 -13.99 -15.50 1.80
N SER A 110 -13.10 -16.38 2.27
CA SER A 110 -11.68 -16.08 2.45
C SER A 110 -10.95 -15.95 1.11
N ILE A 111 -11.20 -16.87 0.17
CA ILE A 111 -10.63 -16.81 -1.19
C ILE A 111 -11.07 -15.52 -1.89
N PHE A 112 -12.36 -15.18 -1.81
CA PHE A 112 -12.88 -13.93 -2.37
C PHE A 112 -12.13 -12.70 -1.83
N ALA A 113 -11.97 -12.61 -0.50
CA ALA A 113 -11.24 -11.49 0.11
C ALA A 113 -9.76 -11.47 -0.29
N LEU A 114 -9.11 -12.64 -0.38
CA LEU A 114 -7.70 -12.75 -0.79
C LEU A 114 -7.50 -12.34 -2.25
N VAL A 115 -8.35 -12.81 -3.17
CA VAL A 115 -8.27 -12.47 -4.60
C VAL A 115 -8.40 -10.96 -4.83
N LEU A 116 -9.21 -10.27 -4.02
CA LEU A 116 -9.36 -8.81 -4.12
C LEU A 116 -8.15 -8.04 -3.58
N VAL A 117 -7.39 -8.60 -2.64
CA VAL A 117 -6.31 -7.89 -1.93
C VAL A 117 -4.92 -8.24 -2.47
N LEU A 118 -4.69 -9.50 -2.86
CA LEU A 118 -3.39 -9.99 -3.32
C LEU A 118 -2.78 -9.18 -4.47
N PRO A 119 -3.53 -8.75 -5.51
CA PRO A 119 -2.95 -7.94 -6.58
C PRO A 119 -2.32 -6.65 -6.07
N TYR A 120 -2.98 -5.96 -5.13
CA TYR A 120 -2.44 -4.77 -4.48
C TYR A 120 -1.15 -5.08 -3.71
N THR A 121 -1.16 -6.13 -2.89
CA THR A 121 0.00 -6.52 -2.08
C THR A 121 1.22 -6.81 -2.95
N LEU A 122 1.01 -7.56 -4.03
CA LEU A 122 2.07 -7.92 -4.98
C LEU A 122 2.60 -6.68 -5.70
N ALA A 123 1.72 -5.83 -6.23
CA ALA A 123 2.14 -4.59 -6.90
C ALA A 123 2.94 -3.68 -5.96
N HIS A 124 2.58 -3.62 -4.67
CA HIS A 124 3.33 -2.85 -3.68
C HIS A 124 4.75 -3.41 -3.47
N TYR A 125 4.91 -4.72 -3.32
CA TYR A 125 6.24 -5.31 -3.15
C TYR A 125 7.11 -5.21 -4.40
N VAL A 126 6.53 -5.39 -5.59
CA VAL A 126 7.25 -5.19 -6.85
C VAL A 126 7.70 -3.73 -6.99
N GLN A 127 6.85 -2.76 -6.63
CA GLN A 127 7.20 -1.35 -6.62
C GLN A 127 8.32 -1.03 -5.62
N ASN A 128 8.23 -1.53 -4.40
CA ASN A 128 9.25 -1.33 -3.37
C ASN A 128 10.59 -1.91 -3.80
N PHE A 129 10.58 -3.09 -4.43
CA PHE A 129 11.80 -3.70 -4.98
C PHE A 129 12.40 -2.85 -6.12
N ALA A 130 11.57 -2.35 -7.04
CA ALA A 130 12.04 -1.50 -8.12
C ALA A 130 12.71 -0.23 -7.60
N VAL A 131 12.11 0.46 -6.63
CA VAL A 131 12.70 1.68 -6.06
C VAL A 131 13.91 1.38 -5.17
N ALA A 132 13.88 0.29 -4.41
CA ALA A 132 15.06 -0.16 -3.66
C ALA A 132 16.26 -0.39 -4.58
N ARG A 133 16.04 -0.98 -5.76
CA ARG A 133 17.08 -1.16 -6.79
C ARG A 133 17.62 0.17 -7.28
N LEU A 134 16.74 1.12 -7.63
CA LEU A 134 17.12 2.47 -8.06
C LEU A 134 17.96 3.22 -7.01
N LEU A 135 17.65 3.04 -5.72
CA LEU A 135 18.39 3.63 -4.61
C LEU A 135 19.75 2.95 -4.37
N SER A 136 19.81 1.62 -4.55
CA SER A 136 21.04 0.84 -4.33
C SER A 136 22.05 0.96 -5.46
N ASP A 137 21.58 1.12 -6.70
CA ASP A 137 22.40 1.18 -7.90
C ASP A 137 21.94 2.34 -8.79
N PHE A 138 22.63 3.47 -8.68
CA PHE A 138 22.32 4.68 -9.43
C PHE A 138 22.48 4.49 -10.95
N LEU A 139 23.30 3.53 -11.41
CA LEU A 139 23.43 3.22 -12.85
C LEU A 139 22.16 2.58 -13.42
N SER A 140 21.34 1.97 -12.55
CA SER A 140 20.03 1.44 -12.94
C SER A 140 18.95 2.52 -13.10
N ALA A 141 19.22 3.76 -12.66
CA ALA A 141 18.28 4.87 -12.74
C ALA A 141 18.26 5.53 -14.13
N ASN A 142 17.79 4.78 -15.12
CA ASN A 142 17.51 5.26 -16.48
C ASN A 142 16.02 5.59 -16.68
N PRO A 143 15.65 6.28 -17.77
CA PRO A 143 14.27 6.68 -18.02
C PRO A 143 13.26 5.54 -18.03
N ASP A 144 13.63 4.36 -18.56
CA ASP A 144 12.75 3.20 -18.62
C ASP A 144 12.46 2.63 -17.23
N SER A 145 13.49 2.52 -16.38
CA SER A 145 13.36 2.00 -15.02
C SER A 145 12.55 2.95 -14.13
N LEU A 146 12.72 4.26 -14.31
CA LEU A 146 11.94 5.28 -13.61
C LEU A 146 10.47 5.29 -14.08
N SER A 147 10.25 5.17 -15.39
CA SER A 147 8.89 5.03 -15.96
C SER A 147 8.19 3.77 -15.45
N PHE A 148 8.92 2.66 -15.34
CA PHE A 148 8.42 1.41 -14.79
C PHE A 148 8.03 1.55 -13.31
N ALA A 149 8.89 2.17 -12.49
CA ALA A 149 8.58 2.44 -11.08
C ALA A 149 7.37 3.38 -10.91
N SER A 150 7.22 4.36 -11.81
CA SER A 150 6.06 5.25 -11.88
C SER A 150 4.77 4.48 -12.22
N ALA A 151 4.81 3.63 -13.25
CA ALA A 151 3.68 2.78 -13.63
C ALA A 151 3.26 1.81 -12.50
N LEU A 152 4.23 1.22 -11.79
CA LEU A 152 3.96 0.39 -10.61
C LEU A 152 3.33 1.18 -9.47
N THR A 153 3.74 2.44 -9.28
CA THR A 153 3.15 3.33 -8.28
C THR A 153 1.68 3.61 -8.57
N VAL A 154 1.34 3.96 -9.82
CA VAL A 154 -0.07 4.13 -10.22
C VAL A 154 -0.85 2.82 -10.08
N THR A 155 -0.26 1.71 -10.53
CA THR A 155 -0.88 0.38 -10.51
C THR A 155 -1.23 -0.05 -9.09
N LYS A 156 -0.32 0.12 -8.11
CA LYS A 156 -0.61 -0.27 -6.72
C LYS A 156 -1.78 0.54 -6.15
N PHE A 157 -1.90 1.84 -6.46
CA PHE A 157 -3.02 2.66 -5.99
C PHE A 157 -4.34 2.28 -6.66
N ALA A 158 -4.32 2.02 -7.98
CA ALA A 158 -5.50 1.53 -8.69
C ALA A 158 -6.00 0.19 -8.12
N LEU A 159 -5.07 -0.75 -7.86
CA LEU A 159 -5.39 -2.04 -7.26
C LEU A 159 -5.84 -1.91 -5.80
N PHE A 160 -5.31 -0.96 -5.03
CA PHE A 160 -5.75 -0.65 -3.68
C PHE A 160 -7.19 -0.12 -3.63
N ALA A 161 -7.61 0.66 -4.63
CA ALA A 161 -8.96 1.21 -4.68
C ALA A 161 -10.04 0.12 -4.73
N ILE A 162 -9.75 -1.02 -5.38
CA ILE A 162 -10.70 -2.14 -5.55
C ILE A 162 -11.23 -2.67 -4.20
N PRO A 163 -10.39 -3.18 -3.27
CA PRO A 163 -10.87 -3.68 -1.98
C PRO A 163 -11.52 -2.58 -1.14
N VAL A 164 -11.06 -1.33 -1.23
CA VAL A 164 -11.68 -0.18 -0.53
C VAL A 164 -13.12 0.05 -1.02
N ILE A 165 -13.33 0.08 -2.33
CA ILE A 165 -14.67 0.23 -2.94
C ILE A 165 -15.57 -0.94 -2.53
N VAL A 166 -15.06 -2.18 -2.53
CA VAL A 166 -15.83 -3.36 -2.11
C VAL A 166 -16.24 -3.25 -0.63
N ILE A 167 -15.33 -2.84 0.25
CA ILE A 167 -15.63 -2.62 1.68
C ILE A 167 -16.73 -1.56 1.84
N ALA A 168 -16.62 -0.44 1.13
CA ALA A 168 -17.60 0.64 1.16
C ALA A 168 -18.98 0.16 0.64
N ALA A 169 -19.00 -0.56 -0.48
CA ALA A 169 -20.22 -1.12 -1.05
C ALA A 169 -20.89 -2.11 -0.09
N PHE A 170 -20.12 -3.02 0.53
CA PHE A 170 -20.63 -3.96 1.52
C PHE A 170 -21.18 -3.26 2.77
N TRP A 171 -20.48 -2.24 3.25
CA TRP A 171 -20.93 -1.43 4.38
C TRP A 171 -22.26 -0.73 4.10
N LEU A 172 -22.36 0.00 2.98
CA LEU A 172 -23.55 0.74 2.57
C LEU A 172 -24.75 -0.19 2.32
N ALA A 173 -24.53 -1.30 1.62
CA ALA A 173 -25.57 -2.31 1.37
C ALA A 173 -26.04 -3.01 2.66
N GLY A 174 -25.16 -3.15 3.65
CA GLY A 174 -25.48 -3.67 4.97
C GLY A 174 -26.34 -2.71 5.79
N GLN A 175 -26.05 -1.40 5.74
CA GLN A 175 -26.83 -0.37 6.44
C GLN A 175 -28.26 -0.24 5.91
N LYS A 176 -28.45 -0.21 4.59
CA LYS A 176 -29.78 -0.08 3.95
C LYS A 176 -30.75 -1.23 4.27
N ARG A 177 -30.27 -2.34 4.84
CA ARG A 177 -31.11 -3.49 5.22
C ARG A 177 -31.42 -3.54 6.71
N GLN A 178 -30.81 -2.67 7.52
CA GLN A 178 -31.02 -2.56 8.96
C GLN A 178 -31.89 -1.35 9.33
N ALA A 179 -32.00 -0.37 8.43
CA ALA A 179 -33.00 0.69 8.45
C ALA A 179 -34.31 0.18 7.81
#